data_AF-A0AAJ1HA93-F1
#
_entry.id   AF-A0AAJ1HA93-F1
#
_cell.length_a   1.000
_cell.length_b   1.000
_cell.length_c   1.000
_cell.angle_alpha   90.00
_cell.angle_beta   90.00
_cell.angle_gamma   90.00
#
_symmetry.space_group_name_H-M   'P 1'
#
loop_
_entity.id
_entity.type
_entity.pdbx_description
1 polymer ?
#
loop_
_entity_poly.entity_id
_entity_poly.type
_entity_poly.pdbx_seq_one_letter_code
_entity_poly.pdbx_strand_id
1 'polypeptide(L)'
;MDRAAPVLDDVVRAVARTGFRAHGLHVLVGDDTAEHHWSADVRRDVHSVAKGVVVLAVGTAADDGLLALDESVGTLLPDVVLGPGVQDVTLRHLLTMTSGIDMPWSPTQTTDWPDLAREFLGRPTVGRSFRYANASTYTAARALAARVGDVGAYAQDRIFTPLGIDDVRWDRCPLGHVVAGGGLWLRTAEVARIGRLLRDRGAADGRQLVPAAVVDAMHTDWVAAGSSPSYDRYALAGWGGPGRTWRLHGAYGQLVLLDPVADAVVTLTADDHERADATAAAVAEVLAGSS
;
A
#
# COMPACT_ATOMS: atom_id res chain seq x y z
N MET A 1 22.57 -20.33 9.02
CA MET A 1 21.47 -21.27 9.34
C MET A 1 20.23 -20.58 8.84
N ASP A 2 19.45 -21.22 7.96
CA ASP A 2 18.26 -20.62 7.34
C ASP A 2 17.26 -20.22 8.42
N ARG A 3 17.07 -18.92 8.63
CA ARG A 3 16.13 -18.37 9.61
C ARG A 3 14.70 -18.25 9.08
N ALA A 4 14.51 -18.28 7.75
CA ALA A 4 13.21 -18.07 7.14
C ALA A 4 12.39 -19.37 7.11
N ALA A 5 13.01 -20.53 6.88
CA ALA A 5 12.29 -21.81 6.79
C ALA A 5 11.49 -22.19 8.07
N PRO A 6 12.03 -22.06 9.30
CA PRO A 6 11.23 -22.35 10.50
C PRO A 6 10.01 -21.42 10.64
N VAL A 7 10.19 -20.13 10.33
CA VAL A 7 9.11 -19.13 10.36
C VAL A 7 8.06 -19.46 9.30
N LEU A 8 8.48 -19.85 8.08
CA LEU A 8 7.58 -20.31 7.02
C LEU A 8 6.70 -21.47 7.51
N ASP A 9 7.31 -22.50 8.09
CA ASP A 9 6.59 -23.67 8.60
C ASP A 9 5.55 -23.30 9.67
N ASP A 10 5.90 -22.39 10.58
CA ASP A 10 4.97 -21.89 11.61
C ASP A 10 3.85 -21.04 11.03
N VAL A 11 4.13 -20.21 10.03
CA VAL A 11 3.11 -19.44 9.33
C VAL A 11 2.19 -20.34 8.51
N VAL A 12 2.70 -21.38 7.84
CA VAL A 12 1.86 -22.37 7.16
C VAL A 12 0.92 -23.06 8.14
N ARG A 13 1.41 -23.44 9.33
CA ARG A 13 0.56 -23.96 10.42
C ARG A 13 -0.47 -22.94 10.88
N ALA A 14 -0.09 -21.66 11.00
CA ALA A 14 -1.02 -20.59 11.37
C ALA A 14 -2.14 -20.41 10.34
N VAL A 15 -1.81 -20.36 9.04
CA VAL A 15 -2.77 -20.29 7.92
C VAL A 15 -3.74 -21.48 7.97
N ALA A 16 -3.23 -22.70 8.22
CA ALA A 16 -4.07 -23.87 8.35
C ALA A 16 -5.02 -23.80 9.56
N ARG A 17 -4.55 -23.29 10.71
CA ARG A 17 -5.37 -23.12 11.92
C ARG A 17 -6.47 -22.08 11.75
N THR A 18 -6.18 -20.97 11.07
CA THR A 18 -7.19 -19.92 10.82
C THR A 18 -8.17 -20.33 9.72
N GLY A 19 -7.82 -21.31 8.88
CA GLY A 19 -8.59 -21.69 7.70
C GLY A 19 -8.50 -20.66 6.57
N PHE A 20 -7.45 -19.85 6.56
CA PHE A 20 -7.26 -18.76 5.61
C PHE A 20 -6.94 -19.29 4.20
N ARG A 21 -7.68 -18.79 3.19
CA ARG A 21 -7.53 -19.25 1.79
C ARG A 21 -6.40 -18.50 1.07
N ALA A 22 -5.17 -18.80 1.48
CA ALA A 22 -3.97 -18.25 0.85
C ALA A 22 -3.68 -18.90 -0.52
N HIS A 23 -3.10 -18.12 -1.42
CA HIS A 23 -2.53 -18.57 -2.70
C HIS A 23 -1.02 -18.81 -2.59
N GLY A 24 -0.32 -17.91 -1.91
CA GLY A 24 1.13 -17.95 -1.75
C GLY A 24 1.56 -17.21 -0.50
N LEU A 25 2.71 -17.64 0.04
CA LEU A 25 3.39 -17.12 1.20
C LEU A 25 4.86 -16.95 0.86
N HIS A 26 5.43 -15.80 1.22
CA HIS A 26 6.86 -15.57 1.21
C HIS A 26 7.29 -15.01 2.55
N VAL A 27 8.37 -15.54 3.10
CA VAL A 27 8.98 -15.14 4.37
C VAL A 27 10.39 -14.67 4.11
N LEU A 28 10.74 -13.55 4.72
CA LEU A 28 12.07 -12.94 4.71
C LEU A 28 12.49 -12.71 6.17
N VAL A 29 13.67 -13.17 6.58
CA VAL A 29 14.25 -12.93 7.92
C VAL A 29 15.74 -12.63 7.80
N GLY A 30 16.13 -11.37 8.02
CA GLY A 30 17.39 -10.83 7.48
C GLY A 30 17.54 -11.21 6.01
N ASP A 31 18.65 -11.81 5.58
CA ASP A 31 18.81 -12.12 4.15
C ASP A 31 18.19 -13.44 3.69
N ASP A 32 17.75 -14.29 4.63
CA ASP A 32 17.17 -15.61 4.31
C ASP A 32 15.73 -15.46 3.81
N THR A 33 15.37 -16.24 2.78
CA THR A 33 14.02 -16.28 2.20
C THR A 33 13.50 -17.69 2.09
N ALA A 34 12.20 -17.87 2.34
CA ALA A 34 11.50 -19.13 2.12
C ALA A 34 10.09 -18.86 1.59
N GLU A 35 9.55 -19.74 0.76
CA GLU A 35 8.24 -19.57 0.13
C GLU A 35 7.40 -20.85 0.16
N HIS A 36 6.08 -20.68 0.17
CA HIS A 36 5.11 -21.76 0.08
C HIS A 36 3.94 -21.35 -0.82
N HIS A 37 3.53 -22.25 -1.71
CA HIS A 37 2.46 -22.00 -2.68
C HIS A 37 1.34 -23.02 -2.51
N TRP A 38 0.13 -22.54 -2.21
CA TRP A 38 -1.09 -23.36 -2.24
C TRP A 38 -1.72 -23.41 -3.64
N SER A 39 -1.33 -22.47 -4.51
CA SER A 39 -1.73 -22.42 -5.92
C SER A 39 -0.62 -21.81 -6.77
N ALA A 40 -0.73 -21.89 -8.09
CA ALA A 40 0.24 -21.28 -9.00
C ALA A 40 0.44 -19.78 -8.71
N ASP A 41 1.71 -19.35 -8.73
CA ASP A 41 2.11 -17.96 -8.56
C ASP A 41 1.86 -17.14 -9.82
N VAL A 42 0.59 -16.78 -9.99
CA VAL A 42 0.10 -15.95 -11.09
C VAL A 42 -0.30 -14.58 -10.56
N ARG A 43 -0.17 -13.56 -11.41
CA ARG A 43 -0.53 -12.19 -11.06
C ARG A 43 -2.02 -12.09 -10.73
N ARG A 44 -2.32 -11.49 -9.59
CA ARG A 44 -3.67 -11.17 -9.09
C ARG A 44 -3.71 -9.72 -8.62
N ASP A 45 -4.90 -9.12 -8.57
CA ASP A 45 -5.05 -7.78 -7.99
C ASP A 45 -4.60 -7.80 -6.51
N VAL A 46 -3.61 -6.98 -6.17
CA VAL A 46 -3.13 -6.83 -4.79
C VAL A 46 -3.98 -5.85 -3.99
N HIS A 47 -5.03 -5.30 -4.61
CA HIS A 47 -5.99 -4.38 -4.03
C HIS A 47 -5.27 -3.21 -3.33
N SER A 48 -5.63 -2.88 -2.09
CA SER A 48 -5.08 -1.71 -1.40
C SER A 48 -3.58 -1.78 -1.09
N VAL A 49 -2.87 -2.90 -1.32
CA VAL A 49 -1.40 -2.91 -1.33
C VAL A 49 -0.87 -1.95 -2.42
N ALA A 50 -1.62 -1.76 -3.51
CA ALA A 50 -1.35 -0.79 -4.56
C ALA A 50 -1.15 0.64 -4.04
N LYS A 51 -1.84 1.02 -2.95
CA LYS A 51 -1.71 2.34 -2.34
C LYS A 51 -0.30 2.57 -1.79
N GLY A 52 0.34 1.52 -1.28
CA GLY A 52 1.74 1.56 -0.87
C GLY A 52 2.65 1.91 -2.04
N VAL A 53 2.45 1.30 -3.21
CA VAL A 53 3.23 1.63 -4.42
C VAL A 53 3.02 3.09 -4.85
N VAL A 54 1.79 3.61 -4.75
CA VAL A 54 1.51 5.03 -5.05
C VAL A 54 2.25 5.96 -4.09
N VAL A 55 2.30 5.63 -2.79
CA VAL A 55 3.11 6.37 -1.79
C VAL A 55 4.59 6.37 -2.17
N LEU A 56 5.15 5.22 -2.55
CA LEU A 56 6.55 5.10 -2.96
C LEU A 56 6.84 5.94 -4.21
N ALA A 57 5.94 5.91 -5.21
CA ALA A 57 6.07 6.68 -6.44
C ALA A 57 5.98 8.20 -6.17
N VAL A 58 5.02 8.64 -5.36
CA VAL A 58 4.90 10.06 -4.96
C VAL A 58 6.13 10.50 -4.17
N GLY A 59 6.60 9.70 -3.22
CA GLY A 59 7.77 10.00 -2.42
C GLY A 59 9.04 10.13 -3.27
N THR A 60 9.20 9.26 -4.27
CA THR A 60 10.30 9.33 -5.23
C THR A 60 10.21 10.59 -6.09
N ALA A 61 9.02 10.93 -6.59
CA ALA A 61 8.82 12.15 -7.38
C ALA A 61 9.05 13.43 -6.56
N ALA A 62 8.76 13.38 -5.25
CA ALA A 62 9.04 14.48 -4.33
C ALA A 62 10.54 14.69 -4.12
N ASP A 63 11.30 13.60 -3.98
CA ASP A 63 12.77 13.65 -3.88
C ASP A 63 13.42 14.16 -5.17
N ASP A 64 12.86 13.78 -6.32
CA ASP A 64 13.24 14.30 -7.64
C ASP A 64 12.80 15.77 -7.85
N GLY A 65 12.15 16.41 -6.88
CA GLY A 65 11.75 17.83 -6.92
C GLY A 65 10.58 18.15 -7.83
N LEU A 66 9.81 17.14 -8.27
CA LEU A 66 8.71 17.29 -9.23
C LEU A 66 7.41 17.79 -8.60
N LEU A 67 7.24 17.55 -7.29
CA LEU A 67 6.13 17.99 -6.45
C LEU A 67 6.55 17.98 -4.98
N ALA A 68 5.71 18.49 -4.09
CA ALA A 68 5.89 18.28 -2.64
C ALA A 68 4.69 17.57 -2.02
N LEU A 69 4.92 16.75 -0.99
CA LEU A 69 3.83 16.12 -0.23
C LEU A 69 2.89 17.17 0.38
N ASP A 70 3.42 18.32 0.79
CA ASP A 70 2.62 19.39 1.40
C ASP A 70 2.10 20.42 0.39
N GLU A 71 2.23 20.14 -0.92
CA GLU A 71 1.64 20.95 -1.97
C GLU A 71 0.11 20.78 -2.00
N SER A 72 -0.62 21.90 -2.16
CA SER A 72 -2.08 21.88 -2.23
C SER A 72 -2.56 21.16 -3.48
N VAL A 73 -3.66 20.40 -3.35
CA VAL A 73 -4.33 19.74 -4.48
C VAL A 73 -4.82 20.75 -5.51
N GLY A 74 -5.15 21.97 -5.11
CA GLY A 74 -5.54 23.04 -6.04
C GLY A 74 -4.39 23.51 -6.93
N THR A 75 -3.15 23.46 -6.42
CA THR A 75 -1.95 23.75 -7.22
C THR A 75 -1.62 22.60 -8.17
N LEU A 76 -1.78 21.37 -7.71
CA LEU A 76 -1.46 20.16 -8.49
C LEU A 76 -2.50 19.88 -9.58
N LEU A 77 -3.76 20.27 -9.36
CA LEU A 77 -4.89 20.02 -10.25
C LEU A 77 -5.71 21.32 -10.46
N PRO A 78 -5.15 22.34 -11.13
CA PRO A 78 -5.74 23.68 -11.22
C PRO A 78 -7.07 23.74 -11.99
N ASP A 79 -7.34 22.76 -12.86
CA ASP A 79 -8.58 22.68 -13.65
C ASP A 79 -9.74 22.00 -12.91
N VAL A 80 -9.56 21.65 -11.64
CA VAL A 80 -10.59 20.99 -10.82
C VAL A 80 -11.31 22.02 -9.95
N VAL A 81 -12.63 22.07 -10.08
CA VAL A 81 -13.47 22.89 -9.19
C VAL A 81 -13.49 22.27 -7.80
N LEU A 82 -12.99 23.02 -6.82
CA LEU A 82 -12.86 22.56 -5.45
C LEU A 82 -14.13 22.82 -4.64
N GLY A 83 -14.51 21.84 -3.83
CA GLY A 83 -15.55 21.99 -2.82
C GLY A 83 -15.11 22.87 -1.65
N PRO A 84 -16.05 23.29 -0.78
CA PRO A 84 -15.74 24.13 0.37
C PRO A 84 -14.64 23.54 1.27
N GLY A 85 -13.60 24.34 1.56
CA GLY A 85 -12.49 23.97 2.44
C GLY A 85 -11.38 23.15 1.78
N VAL A 86 -11.58 22.67 0.55
CA VAL A 86 -10.64 21.74 -0.12
C VAL A 86 -9.35 22.44 -0.57
N GLN A 87 -9.32 23.77 -0.65
CA GLN A 87 -8.11 24.53 -1.02
C GLN A 87 -6.91 24.27 -0.09
N ASP A 88 -7.16 23.86 1.15
CA ASP A 88 -6.13 23.57 2.16
C ASP A 88 -5.72 22.10 2.21
N VAL A 89 -6.35 21.24 1.38
CA VAL A 89 -6.02 19.81 1.28
C VAL A 89 -4.72 19.67 0.50
N THR A 90 -3.77 18.91 1.05
CA THR A 90 -2.48 18.62 0.41
C THR A 90 -2.40 17.19 -0.11
N LEU A 91 -1.37 16.91 -0.92
CA LEU A 91 -1.06 15.55 -1.37
C LEU A 91 -0.84 14.60 -0.18
N ARG A 92 -0.21 15.08 0.90
CA ARG A 92 -0.02 14.33 2.15
C ARG A 92 -1.37 13.94 2.76
N HIS A 93 -2.32 14.88 2.84
CA HIS A 93 -3.66 14.57 3.37
C HIS A 93 -4.36 13.48 2.55
N LEU A 94 -4.17 13.48 1.23
CA LEU A 94 -4.71 12.42 0.38
C LEU A 94 -4.09 11.05 0.69
N LEU A 95 -2.76 11.00 0.82
CA LEU A 95 -2.02 9.74 1.08
C LEU A 95 -2.18 9.20 2.50
N THR A 96 -2.41 10.07 3.49
CA THR A 96 -2.72 9.68 4.88
C THR A 96 -4.22 9.52 5.13
N MET A 97 -5.06 9.67 4.10
CA MET A 97 -6.53 9.60 4.19
C MET A 97 -7.14 10.62 5.16
N THR A 98 -6.50 11.78 5.37
CA THR A 98 -6.92 12.81 6.34
C THR A 98 -7.53 14.05 5.70
N SER A 99 -7.87 14.00 4.41
CA SER A 99 -8.47 15.13 3.69
C SER A 99 -9.84 15.56 4.24
N GLY A 100 -10.51 14.70 5.02
CA GLY A 100 -11.85 14.95 5.57
C GLY A 100 -12.98 14.94 4.55
N ILE A 101 -12.69 14.64 3.29
CA ILE A 101 -13.69 14.54 2.22
C ILE A 101 -14.40 13.19 2.34
N ASP A 102 -15.73 13.22 2.42
CA ASP A 102 -16.53 12.01 2.59
C ASP A 102 -16.92 11.38 1.23
N MET A 103 -16.27 10.27 0.91
CA MET A 103 -16.59 9.41 -0.22
C MET A 103 -16.17 7.97 0.12
N PRO A 104 -17.04 7.19 0.77
CA PRO A 104 -16.68 5.87 1.24
C PRO A 104 -16.36 4.92 0.09
N TRP A 105 -15.58 3.88 0.42
CA TRP A 105 -15.07 2.90 -0.53
C TRP A 105 -16.15 2.25 -1.42
N SER A 106 -17.29 1.83 -0.87
CA SER A 106 -18.32 1.12 -1.63
C SER A 106 -18.87 1.93 -2.81
N PRO A 107 -19.30 3.20 -2.66
CA PRO A 107 -19.64 4.07 -3.79
C PRO A 107 -18.56 4.27 -4.85
N THR A 108 -17.27 4.15 -4.50
CA THR A 108 -16.18 4.27 -5.49
C THR A 108 -16.02 3.03 -6.36
N GLN A 109 -16.56 1.87 -5.95
CA GLN A 109 -16.50 0.63 -6.71
C GLN A 109 -17.74 0.35 -7.55
N THR A 110 -18.89 0.89 -7.15
CA THR A 110 -20.19 0.59 -7.77
C THR A 110 -20.64 1.60 -8.81
N THR A 111 -19.81 2.60 -9.11
CA THR A 111 -20.18 3.74 -9.96
C THR A 111 -19.09 4.02 -10.98
N ASP A 112 -19.48 4.15 -12.24
CA ASP A 112 -18.60 4.58 -13.33
C ASP A 112 -18.46 6.10 -13.31
N TRP A 113 -17.52 6.60 -12.51
CA TRP A 113 -17.22 8.02 -12.43
C TRP A 113 -16.47 8.48 -13.70
N PRO A 114 -16.94 9.53 -14.40
CA PRO A 114 -16.19 10.08 -15.55
C PRO A 114 -14.79 10.55 -15.16
N ASP A 115 -14.68 11.20 -14.00
CA ASP A 115 -13.43 11.57 -13.36
C ASP A 115 -13.59 11.54 -11.82
N LEU A 116 -13.16 10.45 -11.20
CA LEU A 116 -13.29 10.26 -9.75
C LEU A 116 -12.58 11.35 -8.93
N ALA A 117 -11.50 11.95 -9.45
CA ALA A 117 -10.77 13.00 -8.73
C ALA A 117 -11.56 14.31 -8.71
N ARG A 118 -12.21 14.67 -9.82
CA ARG A 118 -13.11 15.84 -9.87
C ARG A 118 -14.29 15.68 -8.92
N GLU A 119 -14.90 14.50 -8.91
CA GLU A 119 -16.03 14.18 -8.05
C GLU A 119 -15.67 14.15 -6.56
N PHE A 120 -14.47 13.70 -6.24
CA PHE A 120 -13.94 13.71 -4.89
C PHE A 120 -13.62 15.13 -4.43
N LEU A 121 -12.83 15.88 -5.20
CA LEU A 121 -12.39 17.23 -4.84
C LEU A 121 -13.51 18.28 -4.88
N GLY A 122 -14.60 18.04 -5.62
CA GLY A 122 -15.77 18.91 -5.64
C GLY A 122 -16.64 18.83 -4.38
N ARG A 123 -16.42 17.85 -3.50
CA ARG A 123 -17.14 17.70 -2.23
C ARG A 123 -16.54 18.58 -1.13
N PRO A 124 -17.32 18.99 -0.12
CA PRO A 124 -16.78 19.69 1.03
C PRO A 124 -15.87 18.76 1.86
N THR A 125 -14.89 19.36 2.54
CA THR A 125 -14.12 18.70 3.60
C THR A 125 -14.65 19.10 4.97
N VAL A 126 -14.53 18.20 5.95
CA VAL A 126 -14.73 18.52 7.39
C VAL A 126 -13.43 18.98 8.09
N GLY A 127 -12.38 19.29 7.33
CA GLY A 127 -11.04 19.55 7.84
C GLY A 127 -10.24 18.25 8.05
N ARG A 128 -9.12 18.33 8.78
CA ARG A 128 -8.24 17.17 9.00
C ARG A 128 -8.96 16.06 9.76
N SER A 129 -9.39 15.03 9.05
CA SER A 129 -10.15 13.90 9.60
C SER A 129 -9.93 12.67 8.74
N PHE A 130 -9.68 11.53 9.40
CA PHE A 130 -9.43 10.27 8.71
C PHE A 130 -10.72 9.73 8.05
N ARG A 131 -10.65 9.49 6.75
CA ARG A 131 -11.70 8.83 5.94
C ARG A 131 -11.06 7.96 4.88
N TYR A 132 -11.07 6.65 5.10
CA TYR A 132 -10.47 5.70 4.17
C TYR A 132 -11.25 5.65 2.84
N ALA A 133 -10.61 6.05 1.74
CA ALA A 133 -11.25 6.15 0.43
C ALA A 133 -10.28 5.83 -0.73
N ASN A 134 -10.72 4.99 -1.68
CA ASN A 134 -9.96 4.77 -2.92
C ASN A 134 -9.81 6.07 -3.73
N ALA A 135 -10.83 6.92 -3.71
CA ALA A 135 -10.83 8.23 -4.37
C ALA A 135 -9.67 9.11 -3.89
N SER A 136 -9.27 9.00 -2.63
CA SER A 136 -8.14 9.75 -2.07
C SER A 136 -6.83 9.36 -2.75
N THR A 137 -6.51 8.05 -2.80
CA THR A 137 -5.29 7.58 -3.48
C THR A 137 -5.35 7.75 -5.00
N TYR A 138 -6.53 7.58 -5.62
CA TYR A 138 -6.72 7.90 -7.04
C TYR A 138 -6.40 9.37 -7.33
N THR A 139 -6.90 10.29 -6.49
CA THR A 139 -6.62 11.73 -6.62
C THR A 139 -5.15 12.04 -6.42
N ALA A 140 -4.46 11.36 -5.49
CA ALA A 140 -3.02 11.49 -5.32
C ALA A 140 -2.24 11.00 -6.56
N ALA A 141 -2.66 9.89 -7.16
CA ALA A 141 -2.09 9.41 -8.42
C ALA A 141 -2.38 10.37 -9.59
N ARG A 142 -3.54 11.01 -9.62
CA ARG A 142 -3.86 12.07 -10.61
C ARG A 142 -2.96 13.29 -10.47
N ALA A 143 -2.70 13.72 -9.24
CA ALA A 143 -1.78 14.81 -8.96
C ALA A 143 -0.34 14.45 -9.37
N LEU A 144 0.11 13.23 -9.09
CA LEU A 144 1.39 12.73 -9.58
C LEU A 144 1.44 12.71 -11.12
N ALA A 145 0.38 12.21 -11.77
CA ALA A 145 0.28 12.13 -13.23
C ALA A 145 0.43 13.50 -13.91
N ALA A 146 -0.04 14.58 -13.27
CA ALA A 146 0.13 15.95 -13.78
C ALA A 146 1.61 16.39 -13.85
N ARG A 147 2.51 15.71 -13.14
CA ARG A 147 3.95 16.01 -13.11
C ARG A 147 4.80 15.01 -13.88
N VAL A 148 4.40 13.73 -13.90
CA VAL A 148 5.22 12.65 -14.47
C VAL A 148 4.60 11.98 -15.70
N GLY A 149 3.38 12.34 -16.09
CA GLY A 149 2.63 11.66 -17.13
C GLY A 149 2.00 10.35 -16.63
N ASP A 150 2.31 9.22 -17.27
CA ASP A 150 1.72 7.93 -16.91
C ASP A 150 2.33 7.38 -15.61
N VAL A 151 1.54 7.33 -14.53
CA VAL A 151 1.98 6.82 -13.22
C VAL A 151 2.41 5.36 -13.27
N GLY A 152 1.76 4.54 -14.09
CA GLY A 152 2.13 3.13 -14.26
C GLY A 152 3.51 3.00 -14.88
N ALA A 153 3.79 3.74 -15.95
CA ALA A 153 5.11 3.79 -16.59
C ALA A 153 6.17 4.39 -15.66
N TYR A 154 5.85 5.47 -14.95
CA TYR A 154 6.75 6.06 -13.96
C TYR A 154 7.12 5.07 -12.85
N ALA A 155 6.14 4.35 -12.28
CA ALA A 155 6.40 3.32 -11.29
C ALA A 155 7.16 2.13 -11.87
N GLN A 156 6.91 1.79 -13.14
CA GLN A 156 7.65 0.75 -13.87
C GLN A 156 9.15 1.09 -13.90
N ASP A 157 9.50 2.29 -14.36
CA ASP A 157 10.90 2.70 -14.52
C ASP A 157 11.61 2.92 -13.18
N ARG A 158 10.93 3.58 -12.23
CA ARG A 158 11.57 4.03 -10.97
C ARG A 158 11.60 2.96 -9.89
N ILE A 159 10.65 2.02 -9.89
CA ILE A 159 10.46 1.05 -8.80
C ILE A 159 10.50 -0.39 -9.32
N PHE A 160 9.63 -0.75 -10.26
CA PHE A 160 9.43 -2.16 -10.61
C PHE A 160 10.60 -2.78 -11.39
N THR A 161 11.09 -2.12 -12.45
CA THR A 161 12.24 -2.60 -13.22
C THR A 161 13.51 -2.73 -12.37
N PRO A 162 13.86 -1.75 -11.50
CA PRO A 162 14.94 -1.92 -10.53
C PRO A 162 14.76 -3.12 -9.57
N LEU A 163 13.53 -3.55 -9.29
CA LEU A 163 13.24 -4.76 -8.51
C LEU A 163 13.12 -6.03 -9.37
N GLY A 164 13.41 -5.95 -10.68
CA GLY A 164 13.28 -7.04 -11.63
C GLY A 164 11.83 -7.50 -11.86
N ILE A 165 10.87 -6.57 -11.74
CA ILE A 165 9.45 -6.80 -11.98
C ILE A 165 9.07 -6.11 -13.28
N ASP A 166 8.87 -6.88 -14.35
CA ASP A 166 8.63 -6.34 -15.70
C ASP A 166 7.14 -6.41 -16.10
N ASP A 167 6.73 -5.58 -17.06
CA ASP A 167 5.38 -5.60 -17.65
C ASP A 167 4.24 -5.55 -16.63
N VAL A 168 4.36 -4.71 -15.59
CA VAL A 168 3.34 -4.63 -14.53
C VAL A 168 2.03 -4.10 -15.08
N ARG A 169 0.95 -4.86 -14.89
CA ARG A 169 -0.39 -4.46 -15.30
C ARG A 169 -1.05 -3.62 -14.22
N TRP A 170 -1.54 -2.45 -14.64
CA TRP A 170 -2.49 -1.64 -13.91
C TRP A 170 -3.84 -1.61 -14.62
N ASP A 171 -4.92 -1.79 -13.86
CA ASP A 171 -6.24 -1.42 -14.32
C ASP A 171 -6.36 0.10 -14.39
N ARG A 172 -7.11 0.57 -15.40
CA ARG A 172 -7.20 1.98 -15.75
C ARG A 172 -8.65 2.40 -15.87
N CYS A 173 -8.93 3.63 -15.45
CA CYS A 173 -10.21 4.28 -15.72
C CYS A 173 -10.34 4.64 -17.22
N PRO A 174 -11.54 5.01 -17.70
CA PRO A 174 -11.74 5.41 -19.10
C PRO A 174 -10.86 6.56 -19.59
N LEU A 175 -10.35 7.40 -18.68
CA LEU A 175 -9.40 8.48 -18.99
C LEU A 175 -7.94 8.00 -19.13
N GLY A 176 -7.68 6.70 -19.00
CA GLY A 176 -6.35 6.11 -19.10
C GLY A 176 -5.52 6.17 -17.82
N HIS A 177 -5.97 6.87 -16.77
CA HIS A 177 -5.25 6.91 -15.48
C HIS A 177 -5.38 5.58 -14.72
N VAL A 178 -4.32 5.18 -14.02
CA VAL A 178 -4.33 4.02 -13.11
C VAL A 178 -5.38 4.19 -12.01
N VAL A 179 -6.03 3.09 -11.61
CA VAL A 179 -7.07 3.10 -10.57
C VAL A 179 -6.48 3.47 -9.19
N ALA A 180 -5.22 3.08 -8.92
CA ALA A 180 -4.38 3.47 -7.78
C ALA A 180 -4.85 3.03 -6.37
N GLY A 181 -6.17 2.95 -6.12
CA GLY A 181 -6.74 2.36 -4.92
C GLY A 181 -6.70 0.82 -4.89
N GLY A 182 -6.38 0.22 -6.04
CA GLY A 182 -6.30 -1.21 -6.34
C GLY A 182 -5.95 -1.38 -7.82
N GLY A 183 -6.28 -2.53 -8.40
CA GLY A 183 -6.06 -2.78 -9.82
C GLY A 183 -4.58 -2.93 -10.19
N LEU A 184 -3.72 -3.26 -9.23
CA LEU A 184 -2.31 -3.56 -9.46
C LEU A 184 -2.14 -5.07 -9.45
N TRP A 185 -1.70 -5.64 -10.56
CA TRP A 185 -1.64 -7.09 -10.70
C TRP A 185 -0.22 -7.60 -10.51
N LEU A 186 0.02 -8.29 -9.39
CA LEU A 186 1.34 -8.84 -9.02
C LEU A 186 1.23 -10.29 -8.54
N ARG A 187 2.33 -11.01 -8.68
CA ARG A 187 2.58 -12.33 -8.08
C ARG A 187 2.92 -12.20 -6.59
N THR A 188 2.78 -13.27 -5.82
CA THR A 188 3.23 -13.30 -4.41
C THR A 188 4.70 -12.93 -4.32
N ALA A 189 5.56 -13.51 -5.19
CA ALA A 189 6.98 -13.22 -5.20
C ALA A 189 7.31 -11.75 -5.56
N GLU A 190 6.50 -11.13 -6.42
CA GLU A 190 6.67 -9.71 -6.79
C GLU A 190 6.27 -8.78 -5.64
N VAL A 191 5.19 -9.09 -4.93
CA VAL A 191 4.80 -8.37 -3.70
C VAL A 191 5.88 -8.53 -2.62
N ALA A 192 6.50 -9.71 -2.51
CA ALA A 192 7.56 -9.96 -1.54
C ALA A 192 8.80 -9.07 -1.77
N ARG A 193 9.13 -8.74 -3.03
CA ARG A 193 10.21 -7.80 -3.36
C ARG A 193 9.87 -6.37 -2.94
N ILE A 194 8.60 -5.96 -3.06
CA ILE A 194 8.13 -4.69 -2.47
C ILE A 194 8.25 -4.74 -0.95
N GLY A 195 7.90 -5.86 -0.32
CA GLY A 195 8.08 -6.08 1.12
C GLY A 195 9.54 -5.92 1.57
N ARG A 196 10.49 -6.50 0.82
CA ARG A 196 11.93 -6.30 1.04
C ARG A 196 12.32 -4.84 0.90
N LEU A 197 11.89 -4.15 -0.16
CA LEU A 197 12.16 -2.72 -0.36
C LEU A 197 11.69 -1.89 0.84
N LEU A 198 10.51 -2.19 1.40
CA LEU A 198 9.98 -1.50 2.58
C LEU A 198 10.82 -1.78 3.84
N ARG A 199 11.19 -3.04 4.08
CA ARG A 199 12.07 -3.41 5.20
C ARG A 199 13.43 -2.70 5.09
N ASP A 200 13.99 -2.67 3.89
CA ASP A 200 15.28 -2.07 3.58
C ASP A 200 15.20 -0.55 3.41
N ARG A 201 14.12 0.08 3.90
CA ARG A 201 13.92 1.54 3.93
C ARG A 201 14.14 2.17 2.56
N GLY A 202 13.63 1.52 1.51
CA GLY A 202 13.67 2.01 0.14
C GLY A 202 14.98 1.72 -0.61
N ALA A 203 15.92 0.98 -0.01
CA ALA A 203 17.13 0.53 -0.68
C ALA A 203 16.94 -0.84 -1.35
N ALA A 204 17.52 -1.02 -2.53
CA ALA A 204 17.63 -2.31 -3.21
C ALA A 204 18.91 -2.34 -4.06
N ASP A 205 19.59 -3.48 -4.09
CA ASP A 205 20.81 -3.72 -4.89
C ASP A 205 21.87 -2.60 -4.75
N GLY A 206 22.08 -2.12 -3.52
CA GLY A 206 23.06 -1.08 -3.20
C GLY A 206 22.68 0.33 -3.66
N ARG A 207 21.42 0.53 -4.09
CA ARG A 207 20.88 1.83 -4.54
C ARG A 207 19.71 2.25 -3.67
N GLN A 208 19.62 3.54 -3.36
CA GLN A 208 18.42 4.12 -2.78
C GLN A 208 17.40 4.35 -3.91
N LEU A 209 16.34 3.53 -3.95
CA LEU A 209 15.30 3.66 -4.97
C LEU A 209 14.19 4.61 -4.54
N VAL A 210 13.78 4.52 -3.27
CA VAL A 210 12.77 5.37 -2.64
C VAL A 210 13.40 6.02 -1.42
N PRO A 211 13.18 7.30 -1.11
CA PRO A 211 13.76 7.93 0.07
C PRO A 211 13.40 7.19 1.36
N ALA A 212 14.40 6.92 2.21
CA ALA A 212 14.18 6.24 3.49
C ALA A 212 13.11 6.93 4.36
N ALA A 213 13.09 8.27 4.36
CA ALA A 213 12.12 9.05 5.10
C ALA A 213 10.66 8.80 4.66
N VAL A 214 10.43 8.47 3.39
CA VAL A 214 9.08 8.12 2.88
C VAL A 214 8.64 6.80 3.49
N VAL A 215 9.52 5.80 3.47
CA VAL A 215 9.24 4.46 4.01
C VAL A 215 9.08 4.49 5.54
N ASP A 216 9.91 5.26 6.23
CA ASP A 216 9.79 5.49 7.68
C ASP A 216 8.42 6.11 8.01
N ALA A 217 8.02 7.15 7.28
CA ALA A 217 6.71 7.79 7.45
C ALA A 217 5.51 6.88 7.13
N MET A 218 5.69 5.72 6.49
CA MET A 218 4.64 4.70 6.34
C MET A 218 4.32 3.99 7.66
N HIS A 219 5.16 4.11 8.69
CA HIS A 219 5.00 3.41 9.97
C HIS A 219 5.44 4.19 11.23
N THR A 220 5.75 5.48 11.11
CA THR A 220 6.04 6.36 12.26
C THR A 220 5.00 7.47 12.46
N ASP A 221 4.44 7.99 11.36
CA ASP A 221 3.61 9.21 11.36
C ASP A 221 2.12 8.86 11.46
N TRP A 222 1.75 8.19 12.53
CA TRP A 222 0.42 7.63 12.71
C TRP A 222 -0.68 8.70 12.88
N VAL A 223 -1.80 8.46 12.20
CA VAL A 223 -3.09 9.12 12.43
C VAL A 223 -4.08 8.12 13.00
N ALA A 224 -4.98 8.58 13.85
CA ALA A 224 -6.07 7.76 14.35
C ALA A 224 -7.06 7.44 13.22
N ALA A 225 -7.25 6.16 12.92
CA ALA A 225 -8.04 5.69 11.79
C ALA A 225 -9.38 5.06 12.19
N GLY A 226 -9.45 4.47 13.38
CA GLY A 226 -10.64 3.80 13.87
C GLY A 226 -10.46 3.26 15.28
N SER A 227 -11.46 2.51 15.75
CA SER A 227 -11.45 1.88 17.07
C SER A 227 -11.19 0.37 17.04
N SER A 228 -11.18 -0.25 15.85
CA SER A 228 -10.81 -1.66 15.71
C SER A 228 -9.31 -1.81 15.94
N PRO A 229 -8.85 -2.74 16.80
CA PRO A 229 -7.42 -2.98 17.03
C PRO A 229 -6.61 -3.25 15.74
N SER A 230 -7.25 -3.83 14.72
CA SER A 230 -6.63 -4.14 13.42
C SER A 230 -6.46 -2.94 12.50
N TYR A 231 -7.12 -1.80 12.80
CA TYR A 231 -7.21 -0.61 11.95
C TYR A 231 -7.25 0.68 12.79
N ASP A 232 -6.57 0.69 13.93
CA ASP A 232 -6.60 1.81 14.88
C ASP A 232 -5.76 2.99 14.39
N ARG A 233 -4.67 2.68 13.68
CA ARG A 233 -3.67 3.64 13.20
C ARG A 233 -3.37 3.44 11.73
N TYR A 234 -3.23 4.55 11.03
CA TYR A 234 -2.86 4.60 9.62
C TYR A 234 -1.77 5.66 9.41
N ALA A 235 -0.92 5.50 8.41
CA ALA A 235 0.07 6.50 8.01
C ALA A 235 0.09 6.63 6.49
N LEU A 236 1.24 6.81 5.85
CA LEU A 236 1.32 6.78 4.38
C LEU A 236 1.11 5.35 3.86
N ALA A 237 -0.15 4.98 3.56
CA ALA A 237 -0.58 3.65 3.14
C ALA A 237 -0.41 2.50 4.15
N GLY A 238 0.49 2.63 5.13
CA GLY A 238 0.71 1.66 6.19
C GLY A 238 -0.38 1.67 7.25
N TRP A 239 -0.76 0.47 7.69
CA TRP A 239 -1.60 0.23 8.85
C TRP A 239 -0.74 -0.18 10.04
N GLY A 240 -1.16 0.22 11.24
CA GLY A 240 -0.74 -0.46 12.46
C GLY A 240 -1.06 -1.96 12.35
N GLY A 241 -0.17 -2.79 12.91
CA GLY A 241 -0.32 -4.24 12.91
C GLY A 241 -0.50 -4.80 14.32
N PRO A 242 -0.92 -6.06 14.45
CA PRO A 242 -0.95 -6.76 15.72
C PRO A 242 0.45 -6.81 16.35
N GLY A 243 0.52 -6.62 17.68
CA GLY A 243 1.77 -6.56 18.42
C GLY A 243 2.63 -5.35 18.02
N ARG A 244 3.89 -5.62 17.66
CA ARG A 244 4.85 -4.59 17.21
C ARG A 244 4.95 -4.47 15.69
N THR A 245 4.12 -5.21 14.96
CA THR A 245 4.16 -5.22 13.50
C THR A 245 3.46 -4.00 12.90
N TRP A 246 3.75 -3.73 11.64
CA TRP A 246 2.94 -2.87 10.78
C TRP A 246 2.73 -3.56 9.44
N ARG A 247 1.76 -3.09 8.64
CA ARG A 247 1.40 -3.82 7.42
C ARG A 247 0.86 -2.95 6.29
N LEU A 248 1.06 -3.43 5.06
CA LEU A 248 0.15 -3.13 3.95
C LEU A 248 -0.96 -4.18 3.92
N HIS A 249 -2.20 -3.74 3.70
CA HIS A 249 -3.37 -4.62 3.71
C HIS A 249 -4.30 -4.29 2.52
N GLY A 250 -4.44 -5.26 1.62
CA GLY A 250 -5.40 -5.28 0.52
C GLY A 250 -6.66 -6.10 0.83
N ALA A 251 -7.77 -5.76 0.16
CA ALA A 251 -8.99 -6.55 0.23
C ALA A 251 -8.73 -8.03 -0.11
N TYR A 252 -9.56 -8.93 0.40
CA TYR A 252 -9.40 -10.38 0.19
C TYR A 252 -8.08 -10.98 0.70
N GLY A 253 -7.42 -10.31 1.65
CA GLY A 253 -6.32 -10.92 2.42
C GLY A 253 -4.94 -10.75 1.78
N GLN A 254 -4.71 -9.67 1.03
CA GLN A 254 -3.35 -9.34 0.56
C GLN A 254 -2.60 -8.68 1.71
N LEU A 255 -1.57 -9.32 2.24
CA LEU A 255 -0.89 -8.90 3.45
C LEU A 255 0.62 -8.80 3.18
N VAL A 256 1.20 -7.67 3.59
CA VAL A 256 2.65 -7.51 3.74
C VAL A 256 2.88 -7.05 5.17
N LEU A 257 3.22 -7.98 6.06
CA LEU A 257 3.51 -7.71 7.47
C LEU A 257 5.01 -7.54 7.66
N LEU A 258 5.39 -6.48 8.37
CA LEU A 258 6.77 -6.17 8.71
C LEU A 258 6.93 -6.15 10.23
N ASP A 259 7.95 -6.85 10.71
CA ASP A 259 8.42 -6.79 12.10
C ASP A 259 9.85 -6.22 12.10
N PRO A 260 10.02 -4.93 12.44
CA PRO A 260 11.35 -4.30 12.47
C PRO A 260 12.31 -4.93 13.49
N VAL A 261 11.81 -5.54 14.57
CA VAL A 261 12.67 -6.11 15.62
C VAL A 261 13.11 -7.52 15.25
N ALA A 262 12.24 -8.30 14.58
CA ALA A 262 12.61 -9.60 14.04
C ALA A 262 13.39 -9.51 12.71
N ASP A 263 13.58 -8.30 12.16
CA ASP A 263 14.15 -8.06 10.83
C ASP A 263 13.44 -8.91 9.75
N ALA A 264 12.11 -8.93 9.82
CA ALA A 264 11.29 -9.90 9.09
C ALA A 264 10.16 -9.27 8.27
N VAL A 265 9.87 -9.90 7.13
CA VAL A 265 8.70 -9.61 6.29
C VAL A 265 7.97 -10.89 5.96
N VAL A 266 6.66 -10.90 6.17
CA VAL A 266 5.76 -11.99 5.77
C VAL A 266 4.77 -11.44 4.74
N THR A 267 4.83 -11.98 3.53
CA THR A 267 3.94 -11.63 2.43
C THR A 267 2.97 -12.77 2.17
N LEU A 268 1.67 -12.49 2.18
CA LEU A 268 0.60 -13.43 1.85
C LEU A 268 -0.28 -12.80 0.77
N THR A 269 -0.64 -13.60 -0.24
CA THR A 269 -1.72 -13.26 -1.19
C THR A 269 -2.82 -14.31 -1.07
N ALA A 270 -4.07 -13.90 -1.17
CA ALA A 270 -5.22 -14.75 -0.85
C ALA A 270 -6.49 -14.34 -1.61
N ASP A 271 -7.58 -15.08 -1.38
CA ASP A 271 -8.94 -14.66 -1.73
C ASP A 271 -9.86 -14.83 -0.50
N ASP A 272 -9.50 -14.21 0.63
CA ASP A 272 -10.22 -14.31 1.90
C ASP A 272 -10.08 -13.03 2.72
N HIS A 273 -11.14 -12.23 2.80
CA HIS A 273 -11.12 -11.01 3.59
C HIS A 273 -11.44 -11.26 5.07
N GLU A 274 -12.37 -12.18 5.33
CA GLU A 274 -12.93 -12.42 6.67
C GLU A 274 -11.88 -12.91 7.67
N ARG A 275 -10.93 -13.72 7.19
CA ARG A 275 -9.89 -14.33 8.04
C ARG A 275 -8.55 -13.60 8.00
N ALA A 276 -8.44 -12.51 7.26
CA ALA A 276 -7.18 -11.78 7.05
C ALA A 276 -6.61 -11.24 8.37
N ASP A 277 -7.44 -10.63 9.22
CA ASP A 277 -6.99 -10.04 10.49
C ASP A 277 -6.56 -11.10 11.52
N ALA A 278 -7.33 -12.18 11.64
CA ALA A 278 -6.96 -13.30 12.50
C ALA A 278 -5.64 -13.94 12.05
N THR A 279 -5.42 -14.04 10.74
CA THR A 279 -4.18 -14.57 10.18
C THR A 279 -3.00 -13.62 10.41
N ALA A 280 -3.19 -12.32 10.23
CA ALA A 280 -2.17 -11.32 10.54
C ALA A 280 -1.76 -11.37 12.03
N ALA A 281 -2.72 -11.55 12.95
CA ALA A 281 -2.43 -11.71 14.37
C ALA A 281 -1.60 -12.97 14.65
N ALA A 282 -2.00 -14.11 14.08
CA ALA A 282 -1.25 -15.36 14.24
C ALA A 282 0.18 -15.28 13.63
N VAL A 283 0.36 -14.57 12.52
CA VAL A 283 1.68 -14.32 11.93
C VAL A 283 2.53 -13.46 12.88
N ALA A 284 1.97 -12.40 13.47
CA ALA A 284 2.70 -11.56 14.42
C ALA A 284 3.14 -12.33 15.67
N GLU A 285 2.33 -13.29 16.16
CA GLU A 285 2.73 -14.19 17.25
C GLU A 285 3.93 -15.08 16.87
N VAL A 286 3.95 -15.61 15.65
CA VAL A 286 5.09 -16.40 15.13
C VAL A 286 6.36 -15.53 15.08
N LEU A 287 6.26 -14.31 14.55
CA LEU A 287 7.40 -13.40 14.46
C LEU A 287 7.93 -12.98 15.84
N ALA A 288 7.02 -12.75 16.80
CA ALA A 288 7.40 -12.42 18.17
C ALA A 288 8.13 -13.57 18.89
N GLY A 289 7.78 -14.82 18.59
CA GLY A 289 8.43 -16.02 19.14
C GLY A 289 9.76 -16.39 18.48
N SER A 290 10.10 -15.76 17.35
CA SER A 290 11.30 -16.06 16.56
C SER A 290 12.50 -15.16 16.88
N SER A 291 12.36 -14.23 17.83
CA SER A 291 13.35 -13.22 18.22
C SER A 291 14.28 -13.68 19.34
#